data_AF-A0A0T6ZPQ5-F1
#
_entry.id   AF-A0A0T6ZPQ5-F1
#
_cell.length_a   1.000
_cell.length_b   1.000
_cell.length_c   1.000
_cell.angle_alpha   90.00
_cell.angle_beta   90.00
_cell.angle_gamma   90.00
#
_symmetry.space_group_name_H-M   'P 1'
#
loop_
_entity.id
_entity.type
_entity.pdbx_description
1 polymer ?
#
loop_
_entity_poly.entity_id
_entity_poly.type
_entity_poly.pdbx_seq_one_letter_code
_entity_poly.pdbx_strand_id
1 'polypeptide(L)'
;MPFMPRLAQATDEAADFLFVQTASAMKFDKATSKLTLEGIGGATLFFSDRPERIAGNMATTAFLPFWSKGKDSFLSDPPNADLSILEGNKLRQVVVVLENPELNDNNLTYTVKVVGGEMPEKGSEVSVFIDIIGMPLTPLSYAGVARRGYRRAFLY
;
A
#
# COMPACT_ATOMS: atom_id res chain seq x y z
N MET A 1 -40.92 20.88 -25.79
CA MET A 1 -40.05 19.71 -25.55
C MET A 1 -39.66 19.70 -24.08
N PRO A 2 -39.88 18.62 -23.32
CA PRO A 2 -39.51 18.57 -21.91
C PRO A 2 -38.00 18.31 -21.75
N PHE A 3 -37.39 18.95 -20.76
CA PHE A 3 -36.03 18.69 -20.30
C PHE A 3 -35.96 17.27 -19.71
N MET A 4 -35.17 16.38 -20.31
CA MET A 4 -34.76 15.13 -19.67
C MET A 4 -33.51 15.40 -18.82
N PRO A 5 -33.52 15.13 -17.51
CA PRO A 5 -32.28 15.13 -16.75
C PRO A 5 -31.44 13.95 -17.26
N ARG A 6 -30.20 14.23 -17.67
CA ARG A 6 -29.22 13.18 -17.90
C ARG A 6 -28.93 12.55 -16.54
N LEU A 7 -29.49 11.37 -16.28
CA LEU A 7 -29.04 10.53 -15.17
C LEU A 7 -27.54 10.32 -15.39
N ALA A 8 -26.72 11.03 -14.61
CA ALA A 8 -25.32 10.69 -14.47
C ALA A 8 -25.31 9.25 -13.93
N GLN A 9 -24.87 8.31 -14.76
CA GLN A 9 -24.47 7.01 -14.26
C GLN A 9 -23.37 7.29 -13.24
N ALA A 10 -23.67 7.12 -11.96
CA ALA A 10 -22.64 6.93 -10.95
C ALA A 10 -21.89 5.66 -11.37
N THR A 11 -20.81 5.85 -12.10
CA THR A 11 -19.77 4.84 -12.22
C THR A 11 -19.34 4.57 -10.79
N ASP A 12 -19.60 3.37 -10.27
CA ASP A 12 -18.93 2.84 -9.08
C ASP A 12 -17.42 2.80 -9.40
N GLU A 13 -16.77 3.97 -9.40
CA GLU A 13 -15.32 4.08 -9.42
C GLU A 13 -14.85 3.55 -8.08
N ALA A 14 -14.24 2.38 -8.11
CA ALA A 14 -13.57 1.82 -6.95
C ALA A 14 -12.54 2.85 -6.47
N ALA A 15 -12.74 3.37 -5.26
CA ALA A 15 -11.84 4.32 -4.65
C ALA A 15 -10.42 3.72 -4.60
N ASP A 16 -9.45 4.39 -5.22
CA ASP A 16 -8.05 4.02 -5.12
C ASP A 16 -7.51 4.44 -3.76
N PHE A 17 -7.14 3.47 -2.94
CA PHE A 17 -6.65 3.71 -1.58
C PHE A 17 -5.12 3.72 -1.53
N LEU A 18 -4.62 4.70 -0.81
CA LEU A 18 -3.23 4.89 -0.46
C LEU A 18 -3.08 4.66 1.04
N PHE A 19 -2.01 3.98 1.46
CA PHE A 19 -1.77 3.63 2.85
C PHE A 19 -0.47 4.22 3.34
N VAL A 20 -0.42 4.56 4.62
CA VAL A 20 0.78 5.05 5.27
C VAL A 20 1.02 4.27 6.55
N GLN A 21 2.23 3.74 6.66
CA GLN A 21 2.76 3.14 7.88
C GLN A 21 3.98 3.92 8.35
N THR A 22 4.23 3.91 9.66
CA THR A 22 5.42 4.51 10.25
C THR A 22 6.10 3.51 11.17
N ALA A 23 7.42 3.53 11.21
CA ALA A 23 8.22 2.68 12.08
C ALA A 23 9.38 3.50 12.67
N SER A 24 9.79 3.12 13.88
CA SER A 24 10.88 3.81 14.57
C SER A 24 12.23 3.57 13.88
N ALA A 25 12.42 2.37 13.34
CA ALA A 25 13.62 2.00 12.59
C ALA A 25 13.33 0.94 11.52
N MET A 26 14.33 0.69 10.67
CA MET A 26 14.33 -0.46 9.79
C MET A 26 15.69 -1.16 9.77
N LYS A 27 15.64 -2.44 9.39
CA LYS A 27 16.79 -3.25 8.98
C LYS A 27 16.48 -3.91 7.65
N PHE A 28 17.45 -3.92 6.75
CA PHE A 28 17.34 -4.59 5.46
C PHE A 28 18.43 -5.64 5.32
N ASP A 29 18.01 -6.89 5.15
CA ASP A 29 18.89 -8.00 4.79
C ASP A 29 18.85 -8.20 3.28
N LYS A 30 19.93 -7.79 2.62
CA LYS A 30 20.09 -7.91 1.17
C LYS A 30 20.19 -9.36 0.69
N ALA A 31 20.69 -10.28 1.51
CA ALA A 31 20.85 -11.68 1.11
C ALA A 31 19.50 -12.39 1.01
N THR A 32 18.57 -12.05 1.92
CA THR A 32 17.21 -12.62 1.95
C THR A 32 16.15 -11.70 1.34
N SER A 33 16.53 -10.47 0.95
CA SER A 33 15.61 -9.40 0.51
C SER A 33 14.50 -9.12 1.53
N LYS A 34 14.83 -9.24 2.81
CA LYS A 34 13.89 -8.98 3.91
C LYS A 34 14.09 -7.58 4.46
N LEU A 35 13.02 -6.80 4.45
CA LEU A 35 12.90 -5.53 5.16
C LEU A 35 12.15 -5.77 6.47
N THR A 36 12.78 -5.46 7.59
CA THR A 36 12.13 -5.45 8.90
C THR A 36 11.93 -4.01 9.35
N LEU A 37 10.68 -3.63 9.55
CA LEU A 37 10.26 -2.36 10.16
C LEU A 37 10.12 -2.58 11.66
N GLU A 38 10.99 -1.94 12.44
CA GLU A 38 11.07 -2.09 13.90
C GLU A 38 10.27 -0.99 14.60
N GLY A 39 9.48 -1.37 15.61
CA GLY A 39 8.60 -0.44 16.31
C GLY A 39 7.56 0.14 15.35
N ILE A 40 6.90 -0.73 14.57
CA ILE A 40 5.82 -0.37 13.67
C ILE A 40 4.68 0.28 14.46
N GLY A 41 4.11 1.36 13.93
CA GLY A 41 2.95 2.01 14.51
C GLY A 41 1.77 1.04 14.56
N GLY A 42 0.99 1.10 15.65
CA GLY A 42 -0.21 0.27 15.81
C GLY A 42 -1.35 0.62 14.82
N ALA A 43 -1.26 1.78 14.16
CA ALA A 43 -2.22 2.24 13.17
C ALA A 43 -1.58 2.37 11.78
N THR A 44 -2.30 1.91 10.77
CA THR A 44 -2.05 2.22 9.36
C THR A 44 -3.08 3.25 8.92
N LEU A 45 -2.62 4.40 8.43
CA LEU A 45 -3.48 5.43 7.87
C LEU A 45 -3.85 5.04 6.44
N PHE A 46 -5.06 5.40 6.02
CA PHE A 46 -5.46 5.25 4.62
C PHE A 46 -6.29 6.43 4.16
N PHE A 47 -6.19 6.74 2.88
CA PHE A 47 -7.06 7.71 2.24
C PHE A 47 -7.27 7.36 0.77
N SER A 48 -8.38 7.80 0.20
CA SER A 48 -8.67 7.68 -1.22
C SER A 48 -8.47 9.01 -1.93
N ASP A 49 -8.15 8.94 -3.21
CA ASP A 49 -8.26 10.13 -4.07
C ASP A 49 -9.75 10.48 -4.32
N ARG A 50 -9.97 11.58 -5.03
CA ARG A 50 -11.28 12.02 -5.52
C ARG A 50 -11.89 10.97 -6.45
N PRO A 51 -13.24 10.86 -6.52
CA PRO A 51 -14.23 11.75 -5.87
C PRO A 51 -14.63 11.35 -4.44
N GLU A 52 -14.43 10.09 -4.03
CA GLU A 52 -14.97 9.53 -2.79
C GLU A 52 -14.38 10.16 -1.51
N ARG A 53 -13.15 10.72 -1.55
CA ARG A 53 -12.48 11.43 -0.43
C ARG A 53 -12.63 10.74 0.94
N ILE A 54 -12.39 9.44 0.96
CA ILE A 54 -12.44 8.65 2.18
C ILE A 54 -11.09 8.78 2.87
N ALA A 55 -11.06 9.05 4.16
CA ALA A 55 -9.83 9.04 4.95
C ALA A 55 -10.10 8.40 6.32
N GLY A 56 -9.13 7.66 6.83
CA GLY A 56 -9.27 6.97 8.08
C GLY A 56 -7.97 6.30 8.52
N ASN A 57 -8.11 5.44 9.52
CA ASN A 57 -7.05 4.56 9.97
C ASN A 57 -7.63 3.20 10.35
N MET A 58 -6.76 2.21 10.39
CA MET A 58 -7.06 0.88 10.88
C MET A 58 -5.90 0.37 11.72
N ALA A 59 -6.14 -0.65 12.53
CA ALA A 59 -5.05 -1.36 13.19
C ALA A 59 -4.10 -1.94 12.14
N THR A 60 -2.79 -1.83 12.33
CA THR A 60 -1.80 -2.41 11.40
C THR A 60 -1.99 -3.92 11.23
N THR A 61 -2.47 -4.61 12.27
CA THR A 61 -2.86 -6.03 12.20
C THR A 61 -4.01 -6.29 11.23
N ALA A 62 -4.93 -5.33 11.04
CA ALA A 62 -6.03 -5.43 10.09
C ALA A 62 -5.61 -5.16 8.64
N PHE A 63 -4.41 -4.60 8.42
CA PHE A 63 -3.84 -4.39 7.09
C PHE A 63 -3.18 -5.65 6.51
N LEU A 64 -2.56 -6.49 7.35
CA LEU A 64 -1.84 -7.69 6.90
C LEU A 64 -2.70 -8.69 6.09
N PRO A 65 -3.99 -8.91 6.42
CA PRO A 65 -4.86 -9.81 5.66
C PRO A 65 -5.04 -9.44 4.18
N PHE A 66 -4.61 -8.27 3.70
CA PHE A 66 -4.64 -7.97 2.27
C PHE A 66 -3.73 -8.88 1.42
N TRP A 67 -2.78 -9.60 2.01
CA TRP A 67 -2.01 -10.66 1.35
C TRP A 67 -2.63 -12.07 1.49
N SER A 68 -3.90 -12.16 1.90
CA SER A 68 -4.62 -13.45 1.95
C SER A 68 -5.02 -13.96 0.55
N LYS A 69 -5.53 -15.19 0.46
CA LYS A 69 -5.94 -15.80 -0.83
C LYS A 69 -7.13 -15.06 -1.45
N GLY A 70 -7.01 -14.70 -2.73
CA GLY A 70 -8.06 -14.05 -3.53
C GLY A 70 -7.49 -13.67 -4.90
N LYS A 71 -8.35 -13.33 -5.87
CA LYS A 71 -7.91 -12.84 -7.21
C LYS A 71 -7.48 -11.36 -7.19
N ASP A 72 -7.90 -10.63 -6.16
CA ASP A 72 -7.68 -9.19 -5.99
C ASP A 72 -6.89 -8.89 -4.70
N SER A 73 -6.07 -9.84 -4.24
CA SER A 73 -5.26 -9.66 -3.06
C SER A 73 -3.85 -9.18 -3.43
N PHE A 74 -3.15 -8.58 -2.48
CA PHE A 74 -1.74 -8.20 -2.65
C PHE A 74 -0.81 -9.40 -2.81
N LEU A 75 -1.31 -10.61 -2.57
CA LEU A 75 -0.59 -11.83 -2.93
C LEU A 75 -0.57 -12.04 -4.46
N SER A 76 -1.66 -11.70 -5.15
CA SER A 76 -1.75 -11.82 -6.61
C SER A 76 -1.20 -10.61 -7.37
N ASP A 77 -1.31 -9.42 -6.79
CA ASP A 77 -0.79 -8.16 -7.35
C ASP A 77 -0.14 -7.33 -6.23
N PRO A 78 1.14 -7.59 -5.91
CA PRO A 78 1.84 -6.92 -4.81
C PRO A 78 1.94 -5.40 -5.01
N PRO A 79 1.65 -4.59 -3.97
CA PRO A 79 1.66 -3.14 -4.09
C PRO A 79 3.08 -2.58 -4.17
N ASN A 80 3.21 -1.43 -4.81
CA ASN A 80 4.41 -0.62 -4.71
C ASN A 80 4.41 0.14 -3.37
N ALA A 81 5.59 0.45 -2.87
CA ALA A 81 5.76 1.35 -1.76
C ALA A 81 6.95 2.29 -1.96
N ASP A 82 6.77 3.54 -1.54
CA ASP A 82 7.84 4.53 -1.43
C ASP A 82 8.23 4.67 0.05
N LEU A 83 9.50 4.43 0.34
CA LEU A 83 10.05 4.48 1.68
C LEU A 83 10.87 5.74 1.85
N SER A 84 10.50 6.55 2.84
CA SER A 84 11.34 7.61 3.39
C SER A 84 12.06 7.08 4.62
N ILE A 85 13.39 7.12 4.61
CA ILE A 85 14.26 6.55 5.64
C ILE A 85 15.29 7.60 6.07
N LEU A 86 15.46 7.81 7.38
CA LEU A 86 16.57 8.60 7.90
C LEU A 86 17.78 7.70 8.18
N GLU A 87 18.82 7.80 7.36
CA GLU A 87 20.10 7.11 7.52
C GLU A 87 21.10 8.07 8.20
N GLY A 88 21.20 7.99 9.53
CA GLY A 88 21.96 8.97 10.32
C GLY A 88 21.32 10.36 10.20
N ASN A 89 21.95 11.27 9.45
CA ASN A 89 21.42 12.61 9.20
C ASN A 89 20.99 12.82 7.72
N LYS A 90 20.91 11.75 6.94
CA LYS A 90 20.59 11.80 5.51
C LYS A 90 19.26 11.12 5.23
N LEU A 91 18.36 11.83 4.57
CA LEU A 91 17.13 11.22 4.04
C LEU A 91 17.46 10.37 2.82
N ARG A 92 16.94 9.14 2.81
CA ARG A 92 16.99 8.18 1.70
C ARG A 92 15.56 7.92 1.26
N GLN A 93 15.36 7.90 -0.04
CA GLN A 93 14.10 7.51 -0.67
C GLN A 93 14.33 6.22 -1.46
N VAL A 94 13.48 5.22 -1.24
CA VAL A 94 13.61 3.91 -1.88
C VAL A 94 12.24 3.40 -2.28
N VAL A 95 12.10 3.03 -3.54
CA VAL A 95 10.86 2.45 -4.07
C VAL A 95 11.01 0.94 -4.13
N VAL A 96 10.03 0.23 -3.59
CA VAL A 96 10.00 -1.23 -3.52
C VAL A 96 8.63 -1.79 -3.91
N VAL A 97 8.60 -3.09 -4.20
CA VAL A 97 7.38 -3.90 -4.18
C VAL A 97 7.34 -4.66 -2.86
N LEU A 98 6.18 -4.66 -2.17
CA LEU A 98 6.00 -5.30 -0.87
C LEU A 98 5.30 -6.66 -0.98
N GLU A 99 5.94 -7.70 -0.44
CA GLU A 99 5.43 -9.07 -0.48
C GLU A 99 5.49 -9.72 0.90
N ASN A 100 4.62 -10.70 1.14
CA ASN A 100 4.68 -11.62 2.29
C ASN A 100 4.86 -10.89 3.65
N PRO A 101 3.92 -10.03 4.06
CA PRO A 101 3.99 -9.39 5.37
C PRO A 101 3.95 -10.43 6.50
N GLU A 102 4.79 -10.22 7.50
CA GLU A 102 4.80 -11.02 8.72
C GLU A 102 5.00 -10.10 9.91
N LEU A 103 4.03 -10.07 10.83
CA LEU A 103 4.11 -9.29 12.06
C LEU A 103 4.47 -10.21 13.22
N ASN A 104 5.61 -9.93 13.86
CA ASN A 104 6.05 -10.58 15.08
C ASN A 104 6.28 -9.49 16.14
N ASP A 105 5.50 -9.54 17.22
CA ASP A 105 5.43 -8.48 18.23
C ASP A 105 5.18 -7.09 17.59
N ASN A 106 6.18 -6.20 17.65
CA ASN A 106 6.16 -4.85 17.07
C ASN A 106 7.06 -4.72 15.84
N ASN A 107 7.48 -5.84 15.25
CA ASN A 107 8.33 -5.89 14.07
C ASN A 107 7.55 -6.43 12.88
N LEU A 108 7.34 -5.59 11.88
CA LEU A 108 6.68 -5.96 10.63
C LEU A 108 7.73 -6.22 9.57
N THR A 109 7.78 -7.45 9.06
CA THR A 109 8.71 -7.85 8.02
C THR A 109 8.00 -7.98 6.68
N TYR A 110 8.64 -7.50 5.63
CA TYR A 110 8.25 -7.70 4.23
C TYR A 110 9.39 -8.38 3.48
N THR A 111 9.05 -9.26 2.55
CA THR A 111 9.94 -9.56 1.42
C THR A 111 9.81 -8.40 0.44
N VAL A 112 10.92 -7.82 0.01
CA VAL A 112 10.90 -6.62 -0.84
C VAL A 112 11.70 -6.80 -2.11
N LYS A 113 11.17 -6.27 -3.21
CA LYS A 113 11.92 -6.10 -4.45
C LYS A 113 12.19 -4.61 -4.65
N VAL A 114 13.45 -4.20 -4.58
CA VAL A 114 13.84 -2.81 -4.83
C VAL A 114 13.67 -2.51 -6.32
N VAL A 115 12.88 -1.49 -6.64
CA VAL A 115 12.63 -1.02 -8.01
C VAL A 115 13.28 0.33 -8.30
N GLY A 116 13.59 1.11 -7.27
CA GLY A 116 14.31 2.38 -7.41
C GLY A 116 15.01 2.82 -6.13
N GLY A 117 16.17 3.45 -6.27
CA GLY A 117 17.00 3.91 -5.15
C GLY A 117 17.96 2.85 -4.60
N GLU A 118 18.64 3.19 -3.52
CA GLU A 118 19.59 2.32 -2.82
C GLU A 118 19.16 2.15 -1.37
N MET A 119 18.71 0.93 -1.04
CA MET A 119 18.24 0.56 0.30
C MET A 119 19.43 0.48 1.28
N PRO A 120 19.45 1.28 2.36
CA PRO A 120 20.45 1.15 3.40
C PRO A 120 20.23 -0.12 4.23
N GLU A 121 21.27 -0.63 4.90
CA GLU A 121 21.11 -1.79 5.80
C GLU A 121 20.32 -1.43 7.07
N LYS A 122 20.41 -0.17 7.53
CA LYS A 122 19.77 0.36 8.73
C LYS A 122 19.29 1.80 8.53
N GLY A 123 18.26 2.18 9.27
CA GLY A 123 17.71 3.54 9.25
C GLY A 123 16.71 3.75 10.38
N SER A 124 16.42 5.01 10.68
CA SER A 124 15.45 5.45 11.67
C SER A 124 14.33 6.26 11.01
N GLU A 125 13.27 6.57 11.77
CA GLU A 125 12.17 7.45 11.36
C GLU A 125 11.60 7.08 9.97
N VAL A 126 11.18 5.83 9.86
CA VAL A 126 10.78 5.25 8.58
C VAL A 126 9.31 5.54 8.33
N SER A 127 9.00 6.06 7.15
CA SER A 127 7.63 6.20 6.65
C SER A 127 7.49 5.38 5.38
N VAL A 128 6.45 4.55 5.31
CA VAL A 128 6.16 3.68 4.18
C VAL A 128 4.84 4.11 3.57
N PHE A 129 4.90 4.64 2.36
CA PHE A 129 3.74 5.02 1.57
C PHE A 129 3.43 3.90 0.59
N ILE A 130 2.27 3.28 0.70
CA ILE A 130 1.90 2.07 -0.06
C ILE A 130 0.79 2.43 -1.05
N ASP A 131 1.03 2.11 -2.32
CA ASP A 131 0.12 2.33 -3.43
C ASP A 131 -0.36 0.99 -4.00
N ILE A 132 -1.68 0.79 -3.98
CA ILE A 132 -2.34 -0.40 -4.57
C ILE A 132 -2.42 -0.28 -6.10
N ILE A 133 -2.18 0.90 -6.69
CA ILE A 133 -2.24 1.09 -8.14
C ILE A 133 -0.94 0.66 -8.80
N GLY A 134 -1.03 -0.38 -9.63
CA GLY A 134 -0.06 -0.70 -10.66
C GLY A 134 0.06 0.41 -11.71
N MET A 135 1.29 0.87 -11.93
CA MET A 135 1.79 1.79 -12.98
C MET A 135 0.82 2.17 -14.12
N PRO A 136 0.63 3.47 -14.46
CA PRO A 136 -0.11 3.84 -15.65
C PRO A 136 0.74 3.78 -16.93
N LEU A 137 0.03 3.46 -18.04
CA LEU A 137 0.32 3.65 -19.47
C LEU A 137 0.85 2.46 -20.31
N THR A 138 -0.04 1.54 -20.65
CA THR A 138 -0.13 1.03 -22.05
C THR A 138 -1.59 1.07 -22.53
N PRO A 139 -1.86 1.34 -23.84
CA PRO A 139 -3.13 1.94 -24.30
C PRO A 139 -4.34 0.98 -24.39
N LEU A 140 -4.24 -0.25 -23.88
CA LEU A 140 -5.28 -1.28 -24.05
C LEU A 140 -5.62 -2.04 -22.76
N SER A 141 -5.23 -1.55 -21.58
CA SER A 141 -5.53 -2.27 -20.33
C SER A 141 -6.95 -2.01 -19.84
N TYR A 142 -7.79 -3.02 -20.02
CA TYR A 142 -9.15 -3.14 -19.49
C TYR A 142 -9.11 -3.46 -17.98
N ALA A 143 -8.44 -2.65 -17.16
CA ALA A 143 -8.36 -2.82 -15.70
C ALA A 143 -9.65 -2.41 -14.96
N GLY A 144 -10.81 -2.46 -15.65
CA GLY A 144 -12.09 -1.93 -15.22
C GLY A 144 -13.11 -2.97 -14.75
N VAL A 145 -12.74 -4.21 -14.41
CA VAL A 145 -13.75 -5.26 -14.09
C VAL A 145 -13.52 -6.02 -12.78
N ALA A 146 -12.35 -5.96 -12.14
CA ALA A 146 -12.03 -6.87 -11.02
C ALA A 146 -12.15 -6.28 -9.59
N ARG A 147 -12.23 -4.95 -9.37
CA ARG A 147 -12.15 -4.37 -8.01
C ARG A 147 -13.47 -4.38 -7.20
N ARG A 148 -14.35 -5.37 -7.40
CA ARG A 148 -15.65 -5.49 -6.68
C ARG A 148 -15.58 -6.30 -5.38
N GLY A 149 -14.44 -6.91 -5.03
CA GLY A 149 -14.31 -7.77 -3.84
C GLY A 149 -14.13 -7.02 -2.51
N TYR A 150 -13.33 -5.95 -2.51
CA TYR A 150 -12.89 -5.27 -1.28
C TYR A 150 -14.03 -4.66 -0.45
N ARG A 151 -15.07 -4.12 -1.12
CA ARG A 151 -16.23 -3.48 -0.48
C ARG A 151 -17.09 -4.43 0.36
N ARG A 152 -17.04 -5.75 0.12
CA ARG A 152 -17.88 -6.74 0.85
C ARG A 152 -17.22 -7.34 2.09
N ALA A 153 -15.90 -7.17 2.28
CA ALA A 153 -15.16 -7.88 3.32
C ALA A 153 -14.76 -7.03 4.53
N PHE A 154 -14.62 -5.71 4.38
CA PHE A 154 -14.02 -4.86 5.44
C PHE A 154 -14.72 -3.52 5.69
N LEU A 155 -15.78 -3.18 4.95
CA LEU A 155 -16.50 -1.91 5.09
C LEU A 155 -17.97 -2.06 5.53
N TYR A 156 -18.37 -3.27 5.95
CA TYR A 156 -19.63 -3.56 6.64
C TYR A 156 -19.39 -4.59 7.75
#